data_AF-A0A5C7LED2-F1
#
_entry.id   AF-A0A5C7LED2-F1
#
_cell.length_a   1.000
_cell.length_b   1.000
_cell.length_c   1.000
_cell.angle_alpha   90.00
_cell.angle_beta   90.00
_cell.angle_gamma   90.00
#
_symmetry.space_group_name_H-M   'P 1'
#
loop_
_entity.id
_entity.type
_entity.pdbx_description
1 polymer ?
#
loop_
_entity_poly.entity_id
_entity_poly.type
_entity_poly.pdbx_seq_one_letter_code
_entity_poly.pdbx_strand_id
1 'polypeptide(L)'
;MNKFEEYVKLTNEAYRLAQTITVADVEQAWREWLEANPRFFGVAWKQGTPSFNDGDPCTFRLHETYYITQDGLKQEAEDNGVDMALLEQDELSFLKKLNIGYARQLYLFAEACEWGGVASTPPNIHRNILERLFGDSYIVITRKCSFTEEYEPY
;
A
#
# COMPACT_ATOMS: atom_id res chain seq x y z
N MET A 1 38.23 -13.88 0.97
CA MET A 1 37.26 -12.92 0.42
C MET A 1 37.39 -11.64 1.23
N ASN A 2 37.67 -10.50 0.60
CA ASN A 2 37.74 -9.21 1.28
C ASN A 2 36.34 -8.61 1.48
N LYS A 3 36.23 -7.54 2.29
CA LYS A 3 34.93 -6.92 2.63
C LYS A 3 34.17 -6.42 1.39
N PHE A 4 34.86 -5.98 0.34
CA PHE A 4 34.22 -5.54 -0.91
C PHE A 4 33.66 -6.72 -1.71
N GLU A 5 34.40 -7.81 -1.81
CA GLU A 5 33.93 -9.05 -2.47
C GLU A 5 32.73 -9.65 -1.74
N GLU A 6 32.74 -9.62 -0.40
CA GLU A 6 31.61 -10.06 0.42
C GLU A 6 30.36 -9.20 0.19
N TYR A 7 30.51 -7.88 0.17
CA TYR A 7 29.43 -6.95 -0.14
C TYR A 7 28.82 -7.23 -1.53
N VAL A 8 29.66 -7.40 -2.56
CA VAL A 8 29.20 -7.72 -3.92
C VAL A 8 28.44 -9.04 -3.96
N LYS A 9 28.94 -10.06 -3.26
CA LYS A 9 28.26 -11.36 -3.16
C LYS A 9 26.87 -11.21 -2.52
N LEU A 10 26.79 -10.58 -1.35
CA LEU A 10 25.53 -10.39 -0.62
C LEU A 10 24.53 -9.54 -1.40
N THR A 11 25.00 -8.51 -2.09
CA THR A 11 24.16 -7.67 -2.96
C THR A 11 23.54 -8.48 -4.09
N ASN A 12 24.34 -9.33 -4.76
CA ASN A 12 23.85 -10.20 -5.82
C ASN A 12 22.85 -11.25 -5.31
N GLU A 13 23.08 -11.79 -4.12
CA GLU A 13 22.17 -12.74 -3.48
C GLU A 13 20.84 -12.08 -3.10
N ALA A 14 20.89 -10.90 -2.47
CA ALA A 14 19.72 -10.10 -2.16
C ALA A 14 18.94 -9.73 -3.43
N TYR A 15 19.63 -9.37 -4.52
CA TYR A 15 18.99 -9.08 -5.80
C TYR A 15 18.26 -10.31 -6.38
N ARG A 16 18.88 -11.49 -6.36
CA ARG A 16 18.24 -12.74 -6.82
C ARG A 16 17.02 -13.09 -5.97
N LEU A 17 17.11 -12.96 -4.66
CA LEU A 17 15.96 -13.17 -3.78
C LEU A 17 14.85 -12.16 -4.07
N ALA A 18 15.19 -10.88 -4.27
CA ALA A 18 14.21 -9.86 -4.61
C ALA A 18 13.48 -10.14 -5.93
N GLN A 19 14.10 -10.86 -6.88
CA GLN A 19 13.47 -11.29 -8.13
C GLN A 19 12.46 -12.42 -7.94
N THR A 20 12.57 -13.24 -6.88
CA THR A 20 11.60 -14.33 -6.61
C THR A 20 10.35 -13.84 -5.89
N ILE A 21 10.38 -12.63 -5.30
CA ILE A 21 9.24 -12.03 -4.62
C ILE A 21 8.21 -11.56 -5.66
N THR A 22 6.94 -11.80 -5.39
CA THR A 22 5.82 -11.48 -6.27
C THR A 22 4.91 -10.43 -5.62
N VAL A 23 3.95 -9.91 -6.40
CA VAL A 23 2.87 -9.07 -5.84
C VAL A 23 2.13 -9.82 -4.73
N ALA A 24 1.86 -11.12 -4.92
CA ALA A 24 1.15 -11.94 -3.94
C ALA A 24 1.92 -12.06 -2.61
N ASP A 25 3.25 -12.11 -2.62
CA ASP A 25 4.05 -12.16 -1.39
C ASP A 25 3.94 -10.84 -0.59
N VAL A 26 3.93 -9.70 -1.29
CA VAL A 26 3.71 -8.38 -0.68
C VAL A 26 2.30 -8.26 -0.12
N GLU A 27 1.30 -8.68 -0.89
CA GLU A 27 -0.09 -8.71 -0.44
C GLU A 27 -0.28 -9.59 0.79
N GLN A 28 0.32 -10.79 0.78
CA GLN A 28 0.24 -11.72 1.89
C GLN A 28 0.84 -11.13 3.17
N ALA A 29 2.03 -10.52 3.10
CA ALA A 29 2.66 -9.88 4.25
C ALA A 29 1.79 -8.78 4.86
N TRP A 30 1.11 -7.99 4.02
CA TRP A 30 0.18 -6.97 4.48
C TRP A 30 -1.12 -7.56 5.04
N ARG A 31 -1.67 -8.60 4.42
CA ARG A 31 -2.87 -9.30 4.93
C ARG A 31 -2.63 -9.91 6.30
N GLU A 32 -1.50 -10.59 6.51
CA GLU A 32 -1.11 -11.13 7.82
C GLU A 32 -1.01 -10.02 8.88
N TRP A 33 -0.45 -8.87 8.51
CA TRP A 33 -0.42 -7.72 9.40
C TRP A 33 -1.81 -7.15 9.70
N LEU A 34 -2.70 -7.05 8.70
CA LEU A 34 -4.07 -6.57 8.87
C LEU A 34 -4.94 -7.54 9.70
N GLU A 35 -4.69 -8.84 9.63
CA GLU A 35 -5.31 -9.86 10.48
C GLU A 35 -4.86 -9.71 11.94
N ALA A 36 -3.55 -9.50 12.15
CA ALA A 36 -3.00 -9.25 13.48
C ALA A 36 -3.42 -7.89 14.07
N ASN A 37 -3.87 -6.96 13.23
CA ASN A 37 -4.29 -5.61 13.64
C ASN A 37 -5.76 -5.34 13.22
N PRO A 38 -6.74 -5.95 13.92
CA PRO A 38 -8.12 -5.95 13.48
C PRO A 38 -8.78 -4.56 13.39
N ARG A 39 -8.21 -3.56 14.06
CA ARG A 39 -8.65 -2.15 13.99
C ARG A 39 -8.46 -1.51 12.61
N PHE A 40 -7.58 -2.07 11.78
CA PHE A 40 -7.31 -1.56 10.44
C PHE A 40 -8.05 -2.38 9.39
N PHE A 41 -8.74 -1.70 8.48
CA PHE A 41 -9.37 -2.28 7.32
C PHE A 41 -8.38 -2.53 6.18
N GLY A 42 -7.48 -1.56 5.95
CA GLY A 42 -6.49 -1.63 4.88
C GLY A 42 -5.34 -0.67 5.10
N VAL A 43 -4.36 -0.77 4.21
CA VAL A 43 -3.20 0.08 4.10
C VAL A 43 -3.17 0.71 2.72
N ALA A 44 -2.76 1.96 2.63
CA ALA A 44 -2.63 2.68 1.38
C ALA A 44 -1.28 3.40 1.33
N TRP A 45 -0.64 3.39 0.17
CA TRP A 45 0.54 4.22 -0.05
C TRP A 45 0.62 4.66 -1.50
N LYS A 46 1.43 5.68 -1.71
CA LYS A 46 1.83 6.19 -3.01
C LYS A 46 3.31 5.91 -3.21
N GLN A 47 3.70 5.57 -4.42
CA GLN A 47 5.10 5.45 -4.79
C GLN A 47 5.33 5.91 -6.22
N GLY A 48 6.55 6.34 -6.49
CA GLY A 48 7.00 6.57 -7.85
C GLY A 48 8.14 7.55 -7.96
N THR A 49 8.47 7.91 -9.20
CA THR A 49 9.49 8.90 -9.50
C THR A 49 8.82 10.25 -9.79
N PRO A 50 9.10 11.31 -9.01
CA PRO A 50 8.47 12.61 -9.24
C PRO A 50 8.85 13.16 -10.63
N SER A 51 7.85 13.60 -11.38
CA SER A 51 8.01 14.16 -12.74
C SER A 51 8.65 15.55 -12.75
N PHE A 52 8.59 16.27 -11.63
CA PHE A 52 9.26 17.55 -11.44
C PHE A 52 10.02 17.54 -10.11
N ASN A 53 11.31 17.85 -10.17
CA ASN A 53 12.17 18.03 -9.02
C ASN A 53 13.05 19.24 -9.31
N ASP A 54 13.26 20.14 -8.34
CA ASP A 54 13.82 21.49 -8.50
C ASP A 54 15.34 21.52 -8.85
N GLY A 55 15.79 20.63 -9.73
CA GLY A 55 17.20 20.43 -10.11
C GLY A 55 17.84 19.18 -9.50
N ASP A 56 17.17 18.50 -8.57
CA ASP A 56 17.63 17.25 -7.99
C ASP A 56 17.33 16.04 -8.90
N PRO A 57 18.14 14.96 -8.87
CA PRO A 57 17.86 13.74 -9.61
C PRO A 57 16.47 13.19 -9.28
N CYS A 58 15.69 12.89 -10.32
CA CYS A 58 14.45 12.14 -10.17
C CYS A 58 14.79 10.70 -9.75
N THR A 59 14.49 10.37 -8.50
CA THR A 59 14.70 9.02 -7.95
C THR A 59 13.37 8.48 -7.45
N PHE A 60 13.15 7.17 -7.57
CA PHE A 60 12.02 6.50 -6.97
C PHE A 60 11.92 6.79 -5.47
N ARG A 61 10.70 7.11 -5.02
CA ARG A 61 10.38 7.36 -3.61
C ARG A 61 9.13 6.58 -3.22
N LEU A 62 9.20 5.98 -2.04
CA LEU A 62 8.02 5.51 -1.33
C LEU A 62 7.50 6.71 -0.53
N HIS A 63 6.26 7.11 -0.76
CA HIS A 63 5.61 8.16 0.03
C HIS A 63 5.09 7.56 1.34
N GLU A 64 4.49 8.43 2.15
CA GLU A 64 3.91 8.04 3.42
C GLU A 64 2.85 6.94 3.25
N THR A 65 2.82 6.04 4.23
CA THR A 65 1.86 4.94 4.30
C THR A 65 0.73 5.33 5.24
N TYR A 66 -0.49 5.32 4.71
CA TYR A 66 -1.71 5.61 5.43
C TYR A 66 -2.47 4.32 5.76
N TYR A 67 -3.27 4.36 6.82
CA TYR A 67 -4.04 3.20 7.27
C TYR A 67 -5.51 3.55 7.34
N ILE A 68 -6.34 2.73 6.70
CA ILE A 68 -7.78 2.85 6.78
C ILE A 68 -8.22 2.12 8.05
N THR A 69 -8.84 2.83 8.99
CA THR A 69 -9.38 2.21 10.21
C THR A 69 -10.79 1.66 9.96
N GLN A 70 -11.16 0.64 10.73
CA GLN A 70 -12.52 0.11 10.72
C GLN A 70 -13.54 1.18 11.13
N ASP A 71 -13.19 2.04 12.08
CA ASP A 71 -14.11 3.07 12.58
C ASP A 71 -14.23 4.24 11.59
N GLY A 72 -13.15 4.65 10.93
CA GLY A 72 -13.22 5.63 9.83
C GLY A 72 -14.09 5.14 8.68
N LEU A 73 -13.98 3.85 8.32
CA LEU A 73 -14.81 3.25 7.28
C LEU A 73 -16.30 3.19 7.68
N LYS A 74 -16.59 2.88 8.96
CA LYS A 74 -17.98 2.90 9.47
C LYS A 74 -18.56 4.30 9.45
N GLN A 75 -17.80 5.30 9.89
CA GLN A 75 -18.25 6.69 9.88
C GLN A 75 -18.57 7.15 8.46
N GLU A 76 -17.69 6.88 7.50
CA GLU A 76 -17.93 7.18 6.09
C GLU A 76 -19.19 6.48 5.55
N ALA A 77 -19.42 5.24 5.95
CA ALA A 77 -20.63 4.50 5.58
C ALA A 77 -21.90 5.08 6.19
N GLU A 78 -21.87 5.47 7.46
CA GLU A 78 -22.98 6.14 8.13
C GLU A 78 -23.31 7.49 7.46
N ASP A 79 -22.29 8.30 7.19
CA ASP A 79 -22.43 9.63 6.57
C ASP A 79 -23.03 9.56 5.16
N ASN A 80 -22.73 8.48 4.42
CA ASN A 80 -23.25 8.24 3.06
C ASN A 80 -24.49 7.32 3.02
N GLY A 81 -25.01 6.88 4.18
CA GLY A 81 -26.18 6.00 4.25
C GLY A 81 -25.96 4.63 3.60
N VAL A 82 -24.74 4.10 3.64
CA VAL A 82 -24.37 2.80 3.07
C VAL A 82 -24.38 1.73 4.16
N ASP A 83 -25.06 0.62 3.89
CA ASP A 83 -25.14 -0.52 4.81
C ASP A 83 -23.79 -1.27 4.90
N MET A 84 -23.21 -1.31 6.10
CA MET A 84 -21.99 -2.06 6.42
C MET A 84 -22.13 -3.57 6.15
N ALA A 85 -23.34 -4.14 6.11
CA ALA A 85 -23.53 -5.54 5.77
C ALA A 85 -23.07 -5.87 4.34
N LEU A 86 -23.04 -4.88 3.44
CA LEU A 86 -22.53 -5.06 2.08
C LEU A 86 -21.01 -5.30 2.06
N LEU A 87 -20.26 -4.74 3.02
CA LEU A 87 -18.81 -4.94 3.11
C LEU A 87 -18.44 -6.41 3.26
N GLU A 88 -19.23 -7.17 4.02
CA GLU A 88 -18.97 -8.60 4.22
C GLU A 88 -19.33 -9.45 2.99
N GLN A 89 -20.32 -9.02 2.21
CA GLN A 89 -20.81 -9.74 1.03
C GLN A 89 -19.95 -9.47 -0.20
N ASP A 90 -19.64 -8.20 -0.45
CA ASP A 90 -18.90 -7.72 -1.61
C ASP A 90 -18.21 -6.40 -1.29
N GLU A 91 -16.93 -6.51 -0.92
CA GLU A 91 -16.08 -5.38 -0.53
C GLU A 91 -15.97 -4.33 -1.64
N LEU A 92 -15.78 -4.75 -2.90
CA LEU A 92 -15.65 -3.82 -4.01
C LEU A 92 -16.95 -3.04 -4.23
N SER A 93 -18.10 -3.73 -4.20
CA SER A 93 -19.40 -3.07 -4.33
C SER A 93 -19.68 -2.11 -3.18
N PHE A 94 -19.30 -2.46 -1.95
CA PHE A 94 -19.36 -1.57 -0.80
C PHE A 94 -18.53 -0.30 -1.02
N LEU A 95 -17.25 -0.44 -1.37
CA LEU A 95 -16.35 0.69 -1.60
C LEU A 95 -16.80 1.57 -2.77
N LYS A 96 -17.36 0.98 -3.82
CA LYS A 96 -17.98 1.73 -4.93
C LYS A 96 -19.19 2.55 -4.49
N LYS A 97 -20.03 2.05 -3.58
CA LYS A 97 -21.16 2.82 -3.03
C LYS A 97 -20.70 4.02 -2.20
N LEU A 98 -19.53 3.92 -1.59
CA LEU A 98 -18.86 5.02 -0.90
C LEU A 98 -18.07 5.95 -1.83
N ASN A 99 -18.13 5.74 -3.16
CA ASN A 99 -17.34 6.48 -4.14
C ASN A 99 -15.81 6.42 -3.91
N ILE A 100 -15.34 5.34 -3.29
CA ILE A 100 -13.92 5.04 -3.05
C ILE A 100 -13.56 3.66 -3.64
N GLY A 101 -14.06 3.37 -4.84
CA GLY A 101 -13.91 2.06 -5.49
C GLY A 101 -12.60 1.87 -6.27
N TYR A 102 -11.72 2.87 -6.27
CA TYR A 102 -10.47 2.91 -7.04
C TYR A 102 -9.28 3.23 -6.12
N ALA A 103 -8.07 2.77 -6.50
CA ALA A 103 -6.90 2.85 -5.64
C ALA A 103 -6.57 4.30 -5.25
N ARG A 104 -6.65 5.24 -6.21
CA ARG A 104 -6.45 6.67 -5.93
C ARG A 104 -7.44 7.21 -4.91
N GLN A 105 -8.72 6.88 -5.04
CA GLN A 105 -9.75 7.39 -4.13
C GLN A 105 -9.58 6.82 -2.73
N LEU A 106 -9.27 5.52 -2.63
CA LEU A 106 -8.97 4.87 -1.35
C LEU A 106 -7.73 5.45 -0.68
N TYR A 107 -6.69 5.77 -1.45
CA TYR A 107 -5.51 6.45 -0.93
C TYR A 107 -5.86 7.81 -0.34
N LEU A 108 -6.62 8.63 -1.08
CA LEU A 108 -7.02 9.96 -0.61
C LEU A 108 -7.94 9.88 0.62
N PHE A 109 -8.81 8.87 0.67
CA PHE A 109 -9.62 8.58 1.84
C PHE A 109 -8.75 8.18 3.05
N ALA A 110 -7.78 7.30 2.85
CA ALA A 110 -6.84 6.89 3.90
C ALA A 110 -5.99 8.05 4.40
N GLU A 111 -5.57 8.96 3.51
CA GLU A 111 -4.85 10.19 3.83
C GLU A 111 -5.70 11.15 4.66
N ALA A 112 -7.00 11.25 4.37
CA ALA A 112 -7.94 12.11 5.09
C ALA A 112 -8.36 11.54 6.45
N CYS A 113 -8.38 10.21 6.58
CA CYS A 113 -8.62 9.56 7.87
C CYS A 113 -7.41 9.80 8.77
N GLU A 114 -7.56 10.67 9.77
CA GLU A 114 -6.50 10.98 10.74
C GLU A 114 -5.81 9.72 11.29
N TRP A 115 -4.52 9.89 11.55
CA TRP A 115 -3.58 8.87 11.98
C TRP A 115 -4.00 8.18 13.28
N GLY A 116 -4.58 6.99 13.16
CA GLY A 116 -4.59 6.03 14.26
C GLY A 116 -3.17 5.51 14.47
N GLY A 117 -2.42 6.07 15.43
CA GLY A 117 -1.03 5.71 15.71
C GLY A 117 -0.77 4.19 15.68
N VAL A 118 0.24 3.74 14.92
CA VAL A 118 0.49 2.32 14.65
C VAL A 118 0.94 1.60 15.93
N ALA A 119 0.17 0.59 16.37
CA ALA A 119 0.41 -0.13 17.63
C ALA A 119 1.41 -1.29 17.47
N SER A 120 1.65 -1.73 16.24
CA SER A 120 2.60 -2.80 15.90
C SER A 120 3.42 -2.42 14.66
N THR A 121 4.64 -2.94 14.56
CA THR A 121 5.53 -2.64 13.43
C THR A 121 4.95 -3.19 12.13
N PRO A 122 4.79 -2.38 11.07
CA PRO A 122 4.35 -2.86 9.76
C PRO A 122 5.42 -3.74 9.09
N PRO A 123 5.05 -4.50 8.04
CA PRO A 123 6.01 -5.26 7.25
C PRO A 123 7.12 -4.35 6.68
N ASN A 124 8.38 -4.77 6.83
CA ASN A 124 9.52 -4.04 6.28
C ASN A 124 9.83 -4.55 4.87
N ILE A 125 9.14 -3.98 3.86
CA ILE A 125 9.33 -4.35 2.45
C ILE A 125 10.30 -3.36 1.80
N HIS A 126 11.40 -3.87 1.28
CA HIS A 126 12.44 -3.03 0.69
C HIS A 126 11.92 -2.30 -0.56
N ARG A 127 12.25 -1.01 -0.69
CA ARG A 127 11.75 -0.14 -1.77
C ARG A 127 11.99 -0.70 -3.18
N ASN A 128 13.13 -1.36 -3.43
CA ASN A 128 13.43 -1.93 -4.75
C ASN A 128 12.46 -3.06 -5.15
N ILE A 129 11.89 -3.77 -4.18
CA ILE A 129 10.84 -4.77 -4.42
C ILE A 129 9.57 -4.05 -4.86
N LEU A 130 9.19 -3.01 -4.11
CA LEU A 130 7.99 -2.22 -4.38
C LEU A 130 8.07 -1.50 -5.74
N GLU A 131 9.20 -0.87 -6.04
CA GLU A 131 9.49 -0.22 -7.33
C GLU A 131 9.34 -1.20 -8.50
N ARG A 132 9.95 -2.38 -8.40
CA ARG A 132 9.89 -3.40 -9.44
C ARG A 132 8.47 -3.94 -9.65
N LEU A 133 7.71 -4.12 -8.57
CA LEU A 133 6.41 -4.78 -8.62
C LEU A 133 5.26 -3.83 -8.98
N PHE A 134 5.30 -2.59 -8.49
CA PHE A 134 4.17 -1.65 -8.61
C PHE A 134 4.54 -0.36 -9.34
N GLY A 135 5.81 -0.13 -9.69
CA GLY A 135 6.23 1.05 -10.44
C GLY A 135 5.74 2.36 -9.80
N ASP A 136 5.21 3.25 -10.63
CA ASP A 136 4.63 4.53 -10.20
C ASP A 136 3.11 4.36 -10.04
N SER A 137 2.66 3.97 -8.84
CA SER A 137 1.24 3.67 -8.59
C SER A 137 0.71 4.14 -7.22
N TYR A 138 -0.61 4.31 -7.13
CA TYR A 138 -1.35 4.22 -5.87
C TYR A 138 -1.56 2.74 -5.57
N ILE A 139 -1.30 2.32 -4.34
CA ILE A 139 -1.52 0.94 -3.92
C ILE A 139 -2.34 0.94 -2.64
N VAL A 140 -3.38 0.12 -2.62
CA VAL A 140 -4.21 -0.13 -1.44
C VAL A 140 -4.39 -1.62 -1.27
N ILE A 141 -4.10 -2.13 -0.07
CA ILE A 141 -4.28 -3.54 0.29
C ILE A 141 -5.23 -3.61 1.48
N THR A 142 -6.27 -4.43 1.35
CA THR A 142 -7.20 -4.78 2.42
C THR A 142 -7.03 -6.25 2.78
N ARG A 143 -7.85 -6.76 3.71
CA ARG A 143 -7.85 -8.19 4.04
C ARG A 143 -8.32 -9.07 2.88
N LYS A 144 -9.20 -8.57 2.01
CA LYS A 144 -9.83 -9.37 0.95
C LYS A 144 -9.41 -8.96 -0.46
N CYS A 145 -8.97 -7.72 -0.66
CA CYS A 145 -8.71 -7.15 -1.97
C CYS A 145 -7.41 -6.34 -2.03
N SER A 146 -6.97 -6.09 -3.24
CA SER A 146 -5.86 -5.19 -3.54
C SER A 146 -6.24 -4.31 -4.72
N PHE A 147 -5.83 -3.05 -4.66
CA PHE A 147 -6.12 -2.04 -5.66
C PHE A 147 -4.81 -1.38 -6.06
N THR A 148 -4.53 -1.35 -7.36
CA THR A 148 -3.36 -0.67 -7.92
C THR A 148 -3.81 0.22 -9.07
N GLU A 149 -3.35 1.45 -9.09
CA GLU A 149 -3.64 2.43 -10.15
C GLU A 149 -2.36 3.19 -10.48
N GLU A 150 -1.85 3.02 -11.69
CA GLU A 150 -0.70 3.78 -12.19
C GLU A 150 -1.08 5.26 -12.32
N TYR A 151 -0.16 6.18 -11.99
CA TYR A 151 -0.38 7.59 -12.30
C TYR A 151 -0.05 7.82 -13.78
N GLU A 152 -0.98 8.36 -14.56
CA GLU A 152 -0.62 8.87 -15.89
C GLU A 152 0.34 10.07 -15.71
N PRO A 153 1.55 10.04 -16.30
CA PRO A 153 2.36 11.23 -16.42
C PRO A 153 1.64 12.19 -17.37
N TYR A 154 1.13 13.30 -16.82
CA TYR A 154 0.57 14.42 -17.61
C TYR A 154 1.59 14.97 -18.61
#